data_AF-A0AAE0EBH9-F1
#
_entry.id   AF-A0AAE0EBH9-F1
#
_cell.length_a   1.000
_cell.length_b   1.000
_cell.length_c   1.000
_cell.angle_alpha   90.00
_cell.angle_beta   90.00
_cell.angle_gamma   90.00
#
_symmetry.space_group_name_H-M   'P 1'
#
loop_
_entity.id
_entity.type
_entity.pdbx_description
1 polymer ?
#
loop_
_entity_poly.entity_id
_entity_poly.type
_entity_poly.pdbx_seq_one_letter_code
_entity_poly.pdbx_strand_id
1 'polypeptide(L)' 'MEVAEDGSKAWKNCLVGYFIEKKLPFSLVNNIEMRLWGNRGLQEVLANDKGFFFFKFSDDEACSNVLESGP' A
#
# COMPACT_ATOMS: atom_id res chain seq x y z
N MET A 1 -4.28 -2.52 -25.99
CA MET A 1 -4.91 -1.88 -24.82
C MET A 1 -5.20 -2.91 -23.73
N GLU A 2 -5.63 -4.12 -24.11
CA GLU A 2 -5.82 -5.32 -23.28
C GLU A 2 -4.74 -5.57 -22.20
N VAL A 3 -3.45 -5.51 -22.56
CA VAL A 3 -2.33 -5.77 -21.62
C VAL A 3 -2.31 -4.80 -20.42
N ALA A 4 -2.71 -3.54 -20.61
CA ALA A 4 -2.73 -2.55 -19.53
C ALA A 4 -3.92 -2.77 -18.57
N GLU A 5 -5.07 -3.20 -19.12
CA GLU A 5 -6.26 -3.50 -18.33
C GLU A 5 -6.09 -4.77 -17.50
N ASP A 6 -5.39 -5.78 -18.04
CA ASP A 6 -5.06 -6.97 -17.27
C ASP A 6 -4.02 -6.69 -16.20
N GLY A 7 -3.03 -5.83 -16.49
CA GLY A 7 -2.03 -5.40 -15.51
C GLY A 7 -2.62 -4.59 -14.35
N SER A 8 -3.65 -3.78 -14.59
CA SER A 8 -4.25 -2.93 -13.55
C SER A 8 -5.01 -3.73 -12.49
N LYS A 9 -5.57 -4.89 -12.85
CA LYS A 9 -6.29 -5.78 -11.92
C LYS A 9 -5.44 -6.21 -10.73
N ALA A 10 -4.13 -6.40 -10.92
CA ALA A 10 -3.19 -6.79 -9.86
C ALA A 10 -2.95 -5.69 -8.81
N TRP A 11 -3.33 -4.45 -9.11
CA TRP A 11 -3.19 -3.28 -8.24
C TRP A 11 -4.54 -2.75 -7.74
N LYS A 12 -5.62 -3.50 -7.96
CA LYS A 12 -6.91 -3.20 -7.35
C LYS A 12 -6.75 -3.17 -5.83
N ASN A 13 -7.34 -2.16 -5.17
CA ASN A 13 -7.26 -1.92 -3.72
C ASN A 13 -5.82 -1.68 -3.21
N CYS A 14 -4.98 -1.02 -4.01
CA CYS A 14 -3.63 -0.64 -3.61
C CYS A 14 -3.52 0.86 -3.33
N LEU A 15 -3.09 1.22 -2.12
CA LEU A 15 -2.67 2.59 -1.81
C LEU A 15 -1.20 2.79 -2.17
N VAL A 16 -0.85 4.01 -2.58
CA VAL A 16 0.53 4.40 -2.89
C VAL A 16 0.94 5.54 -1.96
N GLY A 17 2.05 5.36 -1.26
CA GLY A 17 2.60 6.34 -0.33
C GLY A 17 4.05 6.71 -0.65
N TYR A 18 4.45 7.92 -0.24
CA TYR A 18 5.82 8.41 -0.40
C TYR A 18 6.20 9.31 0.79
N PHE A 19 7.35 9.06 1.41
CA PHE A 19 7.85 9.88 2.51
C PHE A 19 8.65 11.06 1.96
N ILE A 20 8.23 12.28 2.31
CA ILE A 20 8.95 13.50 1.95
C ILE A 20 10.20 13.61 2.84
N GLU A 21 11.29 14.15 2.28
CA GLU A 21 12.59 14.41 2.92
C GLU A 21 13.46 13.20 3.25
N LYS A 22 12.94 12.22 3.99
CA LYS A 22 13.71 11.07 4.48
C LYS A 22 13.13 9.76 4.00
N LYS A 23 13.96 8.99 3.29
CA LYS A 23 13.64 7.60 2.94
C LYS A 23 13.70 6.73 4.20
N LEU A 24 12.56 6.17 4.59
CA LEU A 24 12.50 5.20 5.68
C LEU A 24 12.91 3.80 5.19
N PRO A 25 13.60 2.99 6.02
CA PRO A 25 13.88 1.59 5.68
C PRO A 25 12.60 0.79 5.48
N PHE A 26 12.58 -0.10 4.48
CA PHE A 26 11.42 -0.93 4.19
C PHE A 26 10.94 -1.74 5.39
N SER A 27 11.86 -2.35 6.13
CA SER A 27 11.52 -3.15 7.32
C SER A 27 10.78 -2.34 8.39
N LEU A 28 11.15 -1.07 8.57
CA LEU A 28 10.48 -0.18 9.53
C LEU A 28 9.05 0.10 9.09
N VAL A 29 8.86 0.52 7.83
CA VAL A 29 7.54 0.83 7.27
C VAL A 29 6.66 -0.42 7.31
N ASN A 30 7.14 -1.55 6.77
CA ASN A 30 6.41 -2.81 6.74
C ASN A 30 5.94 -3.24 8.14
N ASN A 31 6.81 -3.18 9.16
CA ASN A 31 6.43 -3.56 10.52
C ASN A 31 5.37 -2.64 11.13
N ILE A 32 5.46 -1.33 10.88
CA ILE A 32 4.49 -0.35 11.41
C ILE A 32 3.14 -0.55 10.72
N GLU A 33 3.10 -0.59 9.39
CA GLU A 33 1.83 -0.69 8.65
C GLU A 33 1.14 -2.04 8.88
N MET A 34 1.89 -3.14 8.95
CA MET A 34 1.31 -4.44 9.30
C MET A 34 0.71 -4.44 10.71
N ARG A 35 1.27 -3.66 11.64
CA ARG A 35 0.71 -3.51 12.99
C ARG A 35 -0.52 -2.60 13.01
N LEU A 36 -0.54 -1.53 12.23
CA LEU A 36 -1.64 -0.55 12.21
C LEU A 36 -2.84 -1.04 11.41
N TRP A 37 -2.58 -1.64 10.25
CA TRP A 37 -3.59 -1.94 9.23
C TRP A 37 -3.72 -3.44 8.91
N GLY A 38 -2.86 -4.31 9.47
CA GLY A 38 -2.96 -5.76 9.25
C GLY A 38 -4.32 -6.34 9.65
N ASN A 39 -4.89 -5.86 10.77
CA ASN A 39 -6.25 -6.23 11.18
C ASN A 39 -7.37 -5.46 10.45
N ARG A 40 -7.00 -4.50 9.60
CA ARG A 40 -7.91 -3.70 8.76
C ARG A 40 -7.85 -4.11 7.28
N GLY A 41 -7.28 -5.28 6.99
CA GLY A 41 -7.27 -5.84 5.64
C GLY A 41 -5.98 -5.61 4.84
N LEU A 42 -4.92 -5.01 5.41
CA LEU A 42 -3.61 -4.95 4.74
C LEU A 42 -3.04 -6.36 4.55
N GLN A 43 -2.69 -6.70 3.31
CA GLN A 43 -2.17 -8.02 2.92
C GLN A 43 -0.66 -7.99 2.62
N GLU A 44 -0.20 -6.94 1.94
CA GLU A 44 1.18 -6.86 1.43
C GLU A 44 1.66 -5.41 1.41
N VAL A 45 2.93 -5.21 1.79
CA VAL A 45 3.67 -3.95 1.59
C VAL A 45 4.79 -4.20 0.59
N LEU A 46 4.81 -3.42 -0.48
CA LEU A 46 5.90 -3.41 -1.47
C LEU A 46 6.59 -2.04 -1.45
N ALA A 47 7.83 -2.01 -1.92
CA ALA A 47 8.55 -0.77 -2.16
C ALA A 47 9.36 -0.87 -3.46
N ASN A 48 9.55 0.27 -4.13
CA ASN A 48 10.46 0.36 -5.27
C ASN A 48 11.75 1.12 -4.92
N ASP A 49 12.69 1.09 -5.84
CA ASP A 49 13.96 1.81 -5.74
C ASP A 49 13.79 3.34 -5.67
N LYS A 50 12.72 3.86 -6.30
CA LYS A 50 12.32 5.28 -6.30
C LYS A 50 11.73 5.77 -4.97
N GLY A 51 11.54 4.90 -3.97
CA GLY A 51 11.07 5.30 -2.63
C GLY A 51 9.55 5.35 -2.46
N PHE A 52 8.79 4.86 -3.43
CA PHE A 52 7.35 4.63 -3.27
C PHE A 52 7.10 3.34 -2.50
N PHE A 53 6.08 3.39 -1.67
CA PHE A 53 5.51 2.25 -0.98
C PHE A 53 4.13 1.95 -1.54
N PHE A 54 3.79 0.67 -1.61
CA PHE A 54 2.52 0.18 -2.12
C PHE A 54 1.90 -0.71 -1.06
N PHE A 55 0.66 -0.42 -0.68
CA PHE A 55 -0.06 -1.10 0.40
C PHE A 55 -1.27 -1.78 -0.21
N LYS A 56 -1.25 -3.10 -0.32
CA LYS A 56 -2.33 -3.87 -0.93
C LYS A 56 -3.32 -4.34 0.13
N PHE A 57 -4.59 -4.07 -0.10
CA PHE A 57 -5.69 -4.45 0.80
C PHE A 57 -6.53 -5.58 0.21
N SER A 58 -7.25 -6.29 1.10
CA SER A 58 -8.19 -7.35 0.74
C SER A 58 -9.31 -6.86 -0.18
N ASP A 59 -9.80 -5.65 0.04
CA ASP A 59 -10.97 -5.08 -0.60
C ASP A 59 -10.93 -3.54 -0.63
N ASP A 60 -11.89 -2.97 -1.36
CA ASP A 60 -12.01 -1.53 -1.61
C ASP A 60 -12.45 -0.76 -0.34
N GLU A 61 -13.22 -1.40 0.54
CA GLU A 61 -13.70 -0.81 1.78
C GLU A 61 -12.55 -0.65 2.78
N ALA A 62 -11.74 -1.69 2.96
CA ALA A 62 -10.51 -1.64 3.75
C ALA A 62 -9.56 -0.54 3.26
N CYS A 63 -9.37 -0.44 1.93
CA CYS A 63 -8.56 0.58 1.29
C CYS A 63 -9.09 2.00 1.56
N SER A 64 -10.40 2.21 1.37
CA SER A 64 -11.06 3.51 1.57
C SER A 64 -11.04 3.94 3.03
N ASN A 65 -11.33 3.02 3.96
CA ASN A 65 -11.32 3.29 5.39
C ASN A 65 -9.94 3.77 5.88
N VAL A 66 -8.86 3.13 5.41
CA VAL A 66 -7.49 3.55 5.77
C VAL A 66 -7.13 4.89 5.15
N LEU A 67 -7.53 5.13 3.90
CA LEU A 67 -7.26 6.40 3.22
C LEU A 67 -7.95 7.58 3.92
N GLU A 68 -9.17 7.38 4.40
CA GLU A 68 -9.95 8.40 5.13
C GLU A 68 -9.48 8.59 6.58
N SER A 69 -9.07 7.52 7.26
CA SER A 69 -8.62 7.60 8.65
C SER A 69 -7.18 8.08 8.81
N GLY A 70 -6.36 7.95 7.75
CA GLY A 70 -4.91 8.10 7.83
C GLY A 70 -4.24 7.01 8.68
N PRO A 71 -2.90 7.04 8.76
CA PRO A 71 -2.12 6.30 9.76
C PRO A 71 -2.36 6.81 11.19
#